data_AF-A0A1E7L9Y2-F1
#
_entry.id   AF-A0A1E7L9Y2-F1
#
_cell.length_a   1.000
_cell.length_b   1.000
_cell.length_c   1.000
_cell.angle_alpha   90.00
_cell.angle_beta   90.00
_cell.angle_gamma   90.00
#
_symmetry.space_group_name_H-M   'P 1'
#
loop_
_entity.id
_entity.type
_entity.pdbx_description
1 polymer ?
#
loop_
_entity_poly.entity_id
_entity_poly.type
_entity_poly.pdbx_seq_one_letter_code
_entity_poly.pdbx_strand_id
1 'polypeptide(L)'
;MSATEITAVGIGSGDEVVVPAFGGAEVADAVRALGARPVFADIDPLSFCLSPAAVESAATDRTVAIAPVHLFGHPADMVCLHEVAQRRGLRVIDPDDGPGVVSVDAVRRRQFADYLDRRLRGVVKPRVALGVQHAFTEYVVRVPGNGRPDRDAFKRALRARGVACYVPVKIPAHRTAEFRTDVWLPESERAADETLALPLETSMTKRDLHRLVSACNGLGGLMDSA
;
A
#
# COMPACT_ATOMS: atom_id res chain seq x y z
N MET A 1 7.20 -6.59 -9.33
CA MET A 1 8.66 -6.82 -9.26
C MET A 1 8.95 -8.31 -9.26
N SER A 2 9.88 -8.76 -10.09
CA SER A 2 10.28 -10.15 -10.32
C SER A 2 11.69 -10.42 -9.78
N ALA A 3 12.02 -11.69 -9.54
CA ALA A 3 13.38 -12.09 -9.14
C ALA A 3 14.45 -11.65 -10.16
N THR A 4 14.07 -11.51 -11.44
CA THR A 4 14.95 -11.05 -12.52
C THR A 4 15.40 -9.61 -12.34
N GLU A 5 14.50 -8.71 -11.93
CA GLU A 5 14.83 -7.28 -11.68
C GLU A 5 15.79 -7.14 -10.49
N ILE A 6 15.58 -7.93 -9.43
CA ILE A 6 16.46 -7.95 -8.25
C ILE A 6 17.85 -8.50 -8.61
N THR A 7 17.91 -9.50 -9.51
CA THR A 7 19.18 -10.08 -9.99
C THR A 7 19.98 -9.07 -10.80
N ALA A 8 19.33 -8.24 -11.62
CA ALA A 8 19.99 -7.21 -12.44
C ALA A 8 20.76 -6.16 -11.61
N VAL A 9 20.34 -5.96 -10.35
CA VAL A 9 21.00 -5.04 -9.42
C VAL A 9 22.22 -5.68 -8.74
N GLY A 10 22.44 -7.01 -8.90
CA GLY A 10 23.59 -7.73 -8.36
C GLY A 10 23.42 -8.13 -6.89
N ILE A 11 22.19 -8.46 -6.49
CA ILE A 11 21.86 -8.97 -5.15
C ILE A 11 22.02 -10.48 -5.13
N GLY A 12 22.63 -11.01 -4.08
CA GLY A 12 22.91 -12.45 -3.95
C GLY A 12 22.77 -12.98 -2.53
N SER A 13 23.24 -14.22 -2.35
CA SER A 13 23.14 -14.93 -1.07
C SER A 13 23.82 -14.16 0.07
N GLY A 14 23.10 -13.99 1.19
CA GLY A 14 23.61 -13.31 2.39
C GLY A 14 23.44 -11.78 2.42
N ASP A 15 23.06 -11.16 1.30
CA ASP A 15 22.74 -9.72 1.24
C ASP A 15 21.47 -9.39 2.03
N GLU A 16 21.42 -8.22 2.66
CA GLU A 16 20.17 -7.67 3.21
C GLU A 16 19.53 -6.67 2.26
N VAL A 17 18.23 -6.84 2.01
CA VAL A 17 17.42 -5.92 1.20
C VAL A 17 16.27 -5.39 2.04
N VAL A 18 16.16 -4.07 2.18
CA VAL A 18 15.05 -3.46 2.91
C VAL A 18 13.80 -3.44 2.03
N VAL A 19 12.68 -3.93 2.57
CA VAL A 19 11.40 -4.08 1.87
C VAL A 19 10.25 -3.61 2.76
N PRO A 20 9.15 -3.06 2.19
CA PRO A 20 8.01 -2.65 3.00
C PRO A 20 7.31 -3.86 3.61
N ALA A 21 6.95 -3.79 4.89
CA ALA A 21 6.26 -4.88 5.56
C ALA A 21 4.78 -5.00 5.17
N PHE A 22 4.17 -3.92 4.69
CA PHE A 22 2.80 -3.89 4.18
C PHE A 22 2.83 -3.82 2.65
N GLY A 23 2.18 -4.79 1.98
CA GLY A 23 2.16 -4.85 0.51
C GLY A 23 3.45 -5.36 -0.16
N GLY A 24 4.50 -5.68 0.60
CA GLY A 24 5.80 -6.13 0.08
C GLY A 24 6.08 -7.64 0.12
N ALA A 25 5.07 -8.49 0.36
CA ALA A 25 5.30 -9.94 0.52
C ALA A 25 5.91 -10.59 -0.74
N GLU A 26 5.42 -10.27 -1.93
CA GLU A 26 5.96 -10.78 -3.19
C GLU A 26 7.42 -10.35 -3.42
N VAL A 27 7.73 -9.11 -3.06
CA VAL A 27 9.10 -8.58 -3.09
C VAL A 27 10.00 -9.35 -2.12
N ALA A 28 9.54 -9.57 -0.88
CA ALA A 28 10.28 -10.33 0.11
C ALA A 28 10.53 -11.78 -0.33
N ASP A 29 9.56 -12.41 -0.99
CA ASP A 29 9.71 -13.75 -1.57
C ASP A 29 10.74 -13.77 -2.69
N ALA A 30 10.74 -12.76 -3.57
CA ALA A 30 11.74 -12.66 -4.63
C ALA A 30 13.16 -12.44 -4.07
N VAL A 31 13.32 -11.62 -3.03
CA VAL A 31 14.59 -11.47 -2.28
C VAL A 31 15.03 -12.81 -1.68
N ARG A 32 14.12 -13.51 -0.97
CA ARG A 32 14.40 -14.80 -0.34
C ARG A 32 14.79 -15.88 -1.37
N ALA A 33 14.15 -15.89 -2.54
CA ALA A 33 14.43 -16.85 -3.60
C ALA A 33 15.86 -16.74 -4.16
N LEU A 34 16.51 -15.57 -4.01
CA LEU A 34 17.90 -15.35 -4.39
C LEU A 34 18.91 -15.69 -3.27
N GLY A 35 18.43 -16.18 -2.12
CA GLY A 35 19.26 -16.43 -0.93
C GLY A 35 19.60 -15.16 -0.13
N ALA A 36 19.07 -14.00 -0.53
CA ALA A 36 19.17 -12.76 0.23
C ALA A 36 18.14 -12.75 1.39
N ARG A 37 18.35 -11.84 2.35
CA ARG A 37 17.49 -11.66 3.51
C ARG A 37 16.63 -10.40 3.35
N PRO A 38 15.29 -10.51 3.31
CA PRO A 38 14.44 -9.35 3.41
C PRO A 38 14.50 -8.77 4.84
N VAL A 39 14.73 -7.46 4.93
CA VAL A 39 14.65 -6.68 6.17
C VAL A 39 13.41 -5.81 6.08
N PHE A 40 12.44 -6.08 6.94
CA PHE A 40 11.16 -5.36 6.90
C PHE A 40 11.28 -3.98 7.54
N ALA A 41 10.84 -2.96 6.79
CA ALA A 41 10.68 -1.60 7.27
C ALA A 41 9.23 -1.16 7.18
N ASP A 42 8.90 -0.15 7.99
CA ASP A 42 7.54 0.38 8.08
C ASP A 42 7.19 1.26 6.87
N ILE A 43 5.91 1.57 6.76
CA ILE A 43 5.35 2.37 5.67
C ILE A 43 5.08 3.81 6.10
N ASP A 44 5.00 4.70 5.13
CA ASP A 44 4.37 6.01 5.32
C ASP A 44 2.86 5.82 5.51
N PRO A 45 2.24 6.37 6.58
CA PRO A 45 0.83 6.12 6.89
C PRO A 45 -0.15 6.67 5.87
N LEU A 46 0.27 7.59 4.99
CA LEU A 46 -0.58 8.26 4.02
C LEU A 46 -0.58 7.55 2.67
N SER A 47 0.60 7.27 2.13
CA SER A 47 0.82 6.62 0.83
C SER A 47 0.84 5.10 0.90
N PHE A 48 1.01 4.52 2.10
CA PHE A 48 1.26 3.10 2.35
C PHE A 48 2.53 2.54 1.69
N CYS A 49 3.34 3.40 1.07
CA CYS A 49 4.60 3.02 0.47
C CYS A 49 5.72 2.99 1.53
N LEU A 50 6.86 2.39 1.18
CA LEU A 50 8.03 2.30 2.05
C LEU A 50 8.45 3.69 2.57
N SER A 51 8.57 3.86 3.89
CA SER A 51 8.97 5.13 4.50
C SER A 51 10.49 5.33 4.44
N PRO A 52 10.99 6.47 3.91
CA PRO A 52 12.43 6.78 3.93
C PRO A 52 13.03 6.76 5.35
N ALA A 53 12.29 7.25 6.35
CA ALA A 53 12.74 7.23 7.75
C ALA A 53 12.80 5.81 8.33
N ALA A 54 11.88 4.94 7.91
CA ALA A 54 11.91 3.54 8.33
C ALA A 54 13.07 2.78 7.67
N VAL A 55 13.43 3.11 6.42
CA VAL A 55 14.63 2.59 5.76
C VAL A 55 15.89 2.96 6.54
N GLU A 56 16.04 4.24 6.89
CA GLU A 56 17.18 4.74 7.66
C GLU A 56 17.35 4.02 9.01
N SER A 57 16.23 3.61 9.63
CA SER A 57 16.21 2.88 10.90
C SER A 57 16.45 1.37 10.75
N ALA A 58 16.02 0.77 9.64
CA ALA A 58 16.09 -0.67 9.40
C ALA A 58 17.42 -1.11 8.76
N ALA A 59 18.07 -0.23 8.01
CA ALA A 59 19.32 -0.55 7.33
C ALA A 59 20.46 -0.81 8.32
N THR A 60 21.26 -1.83 8.01
CA THR A 60 22.46 -2.24 8.75
C THR A 60 23.68 -2.19 7.83
N ASP A 61 24.87 -2.47 8.36
CA ASP A 61 26.11 -2.58 7.56
C ASP A 61 26.07 -3.73 6.54
N ARG A 62 25.11 -4.66 6.64
CA ARG A 62 24.88 -5.74 5.67
C ARG A 62 23.84 -5.39 4.61
N THR A 63 23.16 -4.25 4.76
CA THR A 63 22.15 -3.81 3.81
C THR A 63 22.83 -3.32 2.54
N VAL A 64 22.40 -3.85 1.39
CA VAL A 64 22.99 -3.52 0.09
C VAL A 64 22.01 -2.87 -0.87
N ALA A 65 20.71 -2.96 -0.57
CA ALA A 65 19.66 -2.42 -1.41
C ALA A 65 18.37 -2.14 -0.64
N ILE A 66 17.53 -1.29 -1.22
CA ILE A 66 16.13 -1.11 -0.86
C ILE A 66 15.25 -1.45 -2.06
N ALA A 67 14.11 -2.06 -1.80
CA ALA A 67 13.13 -2.43 -2.82
C ALA A 67 11.75 -1.86 -2.46
N PRO A 68 11.48 -0.58 -2.80
CA PRO A 68 10.17 0.01 -2.59
C PRO A 68 9.07 -0.67 -3.42
N VAL A 69 7.83 -0.47 -3.00
CA VAL A 69 6.62 -0.90 -3.73
C VAL A 69 5.74 0.32 -3.94
N HIS A 70 5.30 0.54 -5.17
CA HIS A 70 4.27 1.52 -5.50
C HIS A 70 2.90 0.92 -5.19
N LEU A 71 2.35 1.23 -4.03
CA LEU A 71 1.20 0.51 -3.48
C LEU A 71 -0.13 1.19 -3.85
N PHE A 72 -1.12 0.39 -4.27
CA PHE A 72 -2.46 0.84 -4.70
C PHE A 72 -2.48 1.88 -5.84
N GLY A 73 -1.34 2.02 -6.53
CA GLY A 73 -1.13 3.02 -7.57
C GLY A 73 -0.59 4.36 -7.03
N HIS A 74 -0.28 4.47 -5.74
CA HIS A 74 0.56 5.55 -5.22
C HIS A 74 2.03 5.20 -5.50
N PRO A 75 2.79 6.04 -6.23
CA PRO A 75 4.23 5.83 -6.34
C PRO A 75 4.89 6.08 -4.98
N ALA A 76 5.92 5.29 -4.67
CA ALA A 76 6.74 5.53 -3.49
C ALA A 76 7.50 6.86 -3.64
N ASP A 77 7.92 7.47 -2.53
CA ASP A 77 8.72 8.70 -2.57
C ASP A 77 10.15 8.38 -3.03
N MET A 78 10.30 8.19 -4.35
CA MET A 78 11.56 7.79 -4.95
C MET A 78 12.64 8.86 -4.76
N VAL A 79 12.28 10.14 -4.64
CA VAL A 79 13.26 11.21 -4.38
C VAL A 79 13.89 10.99 -3.01
N CYS A 80 13.08 10.92 -1.95
CA CYS A 80 13.61 10.74 -0.60
C CYS A 80 14.26 9.37 -0.39
N LEU A 81 13.73 8.31 -1.04
CA LEU A 81 14.33 6.98 -0.98
C LEU A 81 15.71 6.93 -1.65
N HIS A 82 15.89 7.60 -2.79
CA HIS A 82 17.20 7.73 -3.42
C HIS A 82 18.18 8.54 -2.56
N GLU A 83 17.73 9.61 -1.89
CA GLU A 83 18.57 10.37 -0.97
C GLU A 83 19.05 9.50 0.21
N VAL A 84 18.17 8.74 0.84
CA VAL A 84 18.54 7.80 1.92
C VAL A 84 19.51 6.74 1.39
N ALA A 85 19.22 6.17 0.23
CA ALA A 85 20.06 5.15 -0.38
C ALA A 85 21.47 5.68 -0.68
N GLN A 86 21.59 6.89 -1.24
CA GLN A 86 22.89 7.53 -1.51
C GLN A 86 23.69 7.75 -0.23
N ARG A 87 23.08 8.28 0.84
CA ARG A 87 23.77 8.49 2.13
C ARG A 87 24.28 7.19 2.74
N ARG A 88 23.59 6.07 2.48
CA ARG A 88 23.88 4.75 3.05
C ARG A 88 24.65 3.82 2.09
N GLY A 89 24.95 4.27 0.87
CA GLY A 89 25.61 3.44 -0.14
C GLY A 89 24.75 2.26 -0.62
N LEU A 90 23.42 2.39 -0.58
CA LEU A 90 22.47 1.36 -0.98
C LEU A 90 22.05 1.50 -2.44
N ARG A 91 21.74 0.39 -3.08
CA ARG A 91 21.09 0.36 -4.40
C ARG A 91 19.58 0.51 -4.23
N VAL A 92 18.90 1.13 -5.19
CA VAL A 92 17.44 1.22 -5.22
C VAL A 92 16.92 0.33 -6.34
N ILE A 93 16.01 -0.59 -6.02
CA ILE A 93 15.32 -1.43 -7.00
C ILE A 93 13.97 -0.77 -7.28
N ASP A 94 13.89 -0.03 -8.38
CA ASP A 94 12.62 0.59 -8.81
C ASP A 94 11.74 -0.48 -9.49
N PRO A 95 10.53 -0.75 -8.97
CA PRO A 95 9.62 -1.71 -9.59
C PRO A 95 9.04 -1.25 -10.94
N ASP A 96 9.14 0.04 -11.29
CA ASP A 96 8.53 0.66 -12.47
C ASP A 96 9.55 1.48 -13.31
N ASP A 97 10.81 1.03 -13.45
CA ASP A 97 11.88 1.68 -14.27
C ASP A 97 11.60 1.68 -15.81
N GLY A 98 10.35 1.46 -16.22
CA GLY A 98 9.91 1.48 -17.62
C GLY A 98 9.36 2.84 -18.06
N PRO A 99 9.14 3.05 -19.38
CA PRO A 99 8.55 4.28 -19.88
C PRO A 99 7.15 4.49 -19.29
N GLY A 100 6.95 5.59 -18.55
CA GLY A 100 5.71 5.94 -17.86
C GLY A 100 4.56 6.27 -18.82
N VAL A 101 3.92 5.24 -19.38
CA VAL A 101 2.75 5.39 -20.24
C VAL A 101 1.49 5.43 -19.37
N VAL A 102 0.83 6.60 -19.34
CA VAL A 102 -0.45 6.74 -18.65
C VAL A 102 -1.54 6.04 -19.46
N SER A 103 -2.11 4.96 -18.92
CA SER A 103 -3.21 4.24 -19.56
C SER A 103 -4.54 5.01 -19.48
N VAL A 104 -5.43 4.76 -20.44
CA VAL A 104 -6.81 5.28 -20.44
C VAL A 104 -7.55 4.86 -19.16
N ASP A 105 -7.30 3.64 -18.68
CA ASP A 105 -7.87 3.13 -17.43
C ASP A 105 -7.39 3.93 -16.22
N ALA A 106 -6.10 4.31 -16.17
CA ALA A 106 -5.59 5.16 -15.09
C ALA A 106 -6.27 6.55 -15.07
N VAL A 107 -6.53 7.14 -16.25
CA VAL A 107 -7.30 8.39 -16.34
C VAL A 107 -8.72 8.20 -15.79
N ARG A 108 -9.39 7.12 -16.18
CA ARG A 108 -10.77 6.85 -15.75
C ARG A 108 -10.88 6.59 -14.25
N ARG A 109 -9.95 5.80 -13.69
CA ARG A 109 -9.86 5.55 -12.24
C ARG A 109 -9.67 6.84 -11.45
N ARG A 110 -8.81 7.76 -11.92
CA ARG A 110 -8.64 9.08 -11.30
C ARG A 110 -9.93 9.91 -11.30
N GLN A 111 -10.73 9.87 -12.38
CA GLN A 111 -12.02 10.56 -12.41
C GLN A 111 -13.02 9.96 -11.40
N PHE A 112 -13.03 8.65 -11.25
CA PHE A 112 -13.86 7.97 -10.26
C PHE A 112 -13.38 8.25 -8.83
N ALA A 113 -12.06 8.27 -8.60
CA ALA A 113 -11.45 8.65 -7.34
C ALA A 113 -11.86 10.08 -6.94
N ASP A 114 -11.74 11.07 -7.83
CA ASP A 114 -12.20 12.44 -7.55
C ASP A 114 -13.71 12.51 -7.25
N TYR A 115 -14.53 11.70 -7.95
CA TYR A 115 -15.96 11.60 -7.65
C TYR A 115 -16.21 11.12 -6.22
N LEU A 116 -15.49 10.07 -5.79
CA LEU A 116 -15.56 9.48 -4.46
C LEU A 116 -14.99 10.41 -3.40
N ASP A 117 -13.84 11.04 -3.64
CA ASP A 117 -13.17 11.94 -2.70
C ASP A 117 -14.07 13.10 -2.27
N ARG A 118 -14.84 13.65 -3.21
CA ARG A 118 -15.77 14.75 -2.96
C ARG A 118 -17.03 14.33 -2.20
N ARG A 119 -17.35 13.04 -2.11
CA ARG A 119 -18.68 12.56 -1.69
C ARG A 119 -18.68 11.55 -0.55
N LEU A 120 -17.62 10.76 -0.42
CA LEU A 120 -17.49 9.80 0.67
C LEU A 120 -17.28 10.50 2.01
N ARG A 121 -17.96 9.97 3.01
CA ARG A 121 -17.93 10.36 4.43
C ARG A 121 -17.86 9.11 5.29
N GLY A 122 -17.51 9.26 6.56
CA GLY A 122 -17.42 8.16 7.53
C GLY A 122 -16.24 7.20 7.31
N VAL A 123 -15.34 7.53 6.38
CA VAL A 123 -14.08 6.83 6.14
C VAL A 123 -12.97 7.83 5.89
N VAL A 124 -11.73 7.47 6.20
CA VAL A 124 -10.56 8.26 5.80
C VAL A 124 -10.20 7.87 4.37
N LYS A 125 -10.26 8.86 3.47
CA LYS A 125 -9.98 8.70 2.04
C LYS A 125 -8.47 8.56 1.78
N PRO A 126 -8.07 7.93 0.66
CA PRO A 126 -6.67 7.96 0.23
C PRO A 126 -6.18 9.41 0.17
N ARG A 127 -4.99 9.68 0.69
CA ARG A 127 -4.33 10.98 0.50
C ARG A 127 -3.29 10.83 -0.60
N VAL A 128 -3.25 11.82 -1.50
CA VAL A 128 -2.25 11.88 -2.56
C VAL A 128 -1.32 13.04 -2.21
N ALA A 129 -0.01 12.76 -2.14
CA ALA A 129 0.99 13.80 -1.91
C ALA A 129 0.98 14.84 -3.05
N LEU A 130 1.36 16.08 -2.74
CA LEU A 130 1.37 17.16 -3.72
C LEU A 130 2.34 16.83 -4.87
N GLY A 131 1.90 17.03 -6.11
CA GLY A 131 2.73 16.73 -7.29
C GLY A 131 2.81 15.24 -7.65
N VAL A 132 2.21 14.35 -6.85
CA VAL A 132 2.18 12.92 -7.14
C VAL A 132 0.99 12.55 -8.03
N GLN A 133 1.26 11.78 -9.08
CA GLN A 133 0.21 11.19 -9.91
C GLN A 133 -0.14 9.79 -9.41
N HIS A 134 -1.26 9.69 -8.70
CA HIS A 134 -1.81 8.41 -8.26
C HIS A 134 -2.57 7.71 -9.40
N ALA A 135 -2.23 6.45 -9.68
CA ALA A 135 -2.88 5.63 -10.71
C ALA A 135 -4.23 5.04 -10.26
N PHE A 136 -4.44 4.96 -8.94
CA PHE A 136 -5.61 4.38 -8.27
C PHE A 136 -5.90 2.98 -8.81
N THR A 137 -4.89 2.10 -8.77
CA THR A 137 -5.15 0.68 -9.09
C THR A 137 -6.16 0.08 -8.12
N GLU A 138 -6.14 0.57 -6.88
CA GLU A 138 -7.18 0.34 -5.89
C GLU A 138 -7.57 1.67 -5.22
N TYR A 139 -8.83 1.81 -4.83
CA TYR A 139 -9.28 2.92 -3.98
C TYR A 139 -9.38 2.43 -2.53
N VAL A 140 -8.30 2.63 -1.77
CA VAL A 140 -8.18 2.11 -0.40
C VAL A 140 -8.48 3.19 0.62
N VAL A 141 -9.52 2.96 1.43
CA VAL A 141 -9.88 3.83 2.56
C VAL A 141 -9.41 3.22 3.86
N ARG A 142 -9.27 4.03 4.91
CA ARG A 142 -9.21 3.53 6.30
C ARG A 142 -10.59 3.65 6.95
N VAL A 143 -11.04 2.57 7.56
CA VAL A 143 -12.26 2.54 8.38
C VAL A 143 -11.88 3.01 9.79
N PRO A 144 -12.47 4.11 10.29
CA PRO A 144 -12.22 4.59 11.64
C PRO A 144 -12.69 3.57 12.69
N GLY A 145 -12.15 3.69 13.91
CA GLY A 145 -12.57 2.89 15.06
C GLY A 145 -11.47 1.99 15.59
N ASN A 146 -11.86 0.85 16.15
CA ASN A 146 -11.00 -0.09 16.87
C ASN A 146 -10.30 -1.11 15.96
N GLY A 147 -9.86 -0.70 14.77
CA GLY A 147 -9.15 -1.53 13.81
C GLY A 147 -10.00 -2.65 13.19
N ARG A 148 -9.46 -3.88 13.18
CA ARG A 148 -10.02 -5.03 12.44
C ARG A 148 -11.50 -5.31 12.71
N PRO A 149 -12.00 -5.34 13.96
CA PRO A 149 -13.42 -5.57 14.25
C PRO A 149 -14.35 -4.59 13.51
N ASP A 150 -14.02 -3.30 13.54
CA ASP A 150 -14.83 -2.24 12.93
C ASP A 150 -14.70 -2.24 11.42
N ARG A 151 -13.49 -2.43 10.89
CA ARG A 151 -13.25 -2.62 9.46
C ARG A 151 -14.06 -3.80 8.91
N ASP A 152 -14.04 -4.94 9.59
CA ASP A 152 -14.76 -6.14 9.17
C ASP A 152 -16.29 -5.98 9.31
N ALA A 153 -16.76 -5.28 10.35
CA ALA A 153 -18.17 -4.93 10.50
C ALA A 153 -18.65 -4.01 9.37
N PHE A 154 -17.87 -2.97 9.06
CA PHE A 154 -18.15 -2.04 7.97
C PHE A 154 -18.19 -2.77 6.61
N LYS A 155 -17.21 -3.65 6.34
CA LYS A 155 -17.20 -4.51 5.15
C LYS A 155 -18.45 -5.39 5.05
N ARG A 156 -18.87 -6.05 6.14
CA ARG A 156 -20.10 -6.87 6.17
C ARG A 156 -21.35 -6.02 5.89
N ALA A 157 -21.42 -4.83 6.48
CA ALA A 157 -22.55 -3.92 6.31
C ALA A 157 -22.64 -3.33 4.89
N LEU A 158 -21.51 -3.10 4.21
CA LEU A 158 -21.44 -2.76 2.80
C LEU A 158 -21.87 -3.92 1.90
N ARG A 159 -21.40 -5.14 2.20
CA ARG A 159 -21.81 -6.35 1.46
C ARG A 159 -23.32 -6.56 1.53
N ALA A 160 -23.94 -6.36 2.69
CA ALA A 160 -25.40 -6.41 2.85
C ALA A 160 -26.16 -5.36 2.01
N ARG A 161 -25.48 -4.27 1.63
CA ARG A 161 -25.99 -3.22 0.72
C ARG A 161 -25.58 -3.43 -0.74
N GLY A 162 -25.04 -4.60 -1.08
CA GLY A 162 -24.63 -4.95 -2.45
C GLY A 162 -23.31 -4.32 -2.90
N VAL A 163 -22.48 -3.83 -1.98
CA VAL A 163 -21.15 -3.28 -2.28
C VAL A 163 -20.08 -4.30 -1.87
N ALA A 164 -19.35 -4.82 -2.85
CA ALA A 164 -18.31 -5.83 -2.64
C ALA A 164 -16.94 -5.18 -2.37
N CYS A 165 -16.57 -5.07 -1.09
CA CYS A 165 -15.25 -4.61 -0.68
C CYS A 165 -14.36 -5.78 -0.24
N TYR A 166 -13.05 -5.58 -0.24
CA TYR A 166 -12.09 -6.55 0.28
C TYR A 166 -10.97 -5.86 1.09
N VAL A 167 -10.26 -6.68 1.86
CA VAL A 167 -9.09 -6.25 2.64
C VAL A 167 -7.87 -6.45 1.75
N PRO A 168 -7.16 -5.39 1.35
CA PRO A 168 -6.11 -5.51 0.33
C PRO A 168 -4.88 -6.24 0.86
N VAL A 169 -4.50 -6.01 2.13
CA VAL A 169 -3.41 -6.71 2.80
C VAL A 169 -3.89 -7.14 4.17
N LYS A 170 -4.02 -8.46 4.37
CA LYS A 170 -4.60 -9.02 5.61
C LYS A 170 -3.58 -9.16 6.74
N ILE A 171 -2.35 -9.52 6.38
CA ILE A 171 -1.26 -9.81 7.31
C ILE A 171 -0.02 -9.14 6.72
N PRO A 172 0.59 -8.16 7.41
CA PRO A 172 1.89 -7.63 7.02
C PRO A 172 2.91 -8.76 6.91
N ALA A 173 3.80 -8.71 5.93
CA ALA A 173 4.76 -9.76 5.61
C ALA A 173 5.57 -10.20 6.85
N HIS A 174 6.05 -9.25 7.67
CA HIS A 174 6.80 -9.53 8.89
C HIS A 174 6.04 -10.33 9.98
N ARG A 175 4.71 -10.51 9.83
CA ARG A 175 3.85 -11.31 10.72
C ARG A 175 3.40 -12.63 10.09
N THR A 176 3.68 -12.89 8.82
CA THR A 176 3.35 -14.17 8.18
C THR A 176 4.25 -15.29 8.71
N ALA A 177 3.88 -16.55 8.48
CA ALA A 177 4.63 -17.68 9.04
C ALA A 177 6.05 -17.80 8.44
N GLU A 178 6.20 -17.40 7.19
CA GLU A 178 7.42 -17.50 6.39
C GLU A 178 8.46 -16.44 6.77
N PHE A 179 7.99 -15.30 7.28
CA PHE A 179 8.77 -14.08 7.46
C PHE A 179 8.66 -13.51 8.89
N ARG A 180 8.17 -14.32 9.83
CA ARG A 180 7.88 -13.87 11.19
C ARG A 180 9.10 -13.26 11.85
N THR A 181 8.95 -12.04 12.32
CA THR A 181 9.95 -11.32 13.12
C THR A 181 9.28 -10.56 14.26
N ASP A 182 10.09 -10.14 15.25
CA ASP A 182 9.63 -9.39 16.41
C ASP A 182 9.81 -7.87 16.27
N VAL A 183 10.11 -7.39 15.05
CA VAL A 183 10.23 -5.95 14.81
C VAL A 183 8.89 -5.25 15.01
N TRP A 184 8.94 -4.04 15.56
CA TRP A 184 7.76 -3.21 15.79
C TRP A 184 7.54 -2.28 14.61
N LEU A 185 6.53 -2.56 13.78
CA LEU A 185 6.18 -1.79 12.58
C LEU A 185 4.72 -1.30 12.67
N PRO A 186 4.46 -0.31 13.53
CA PRO A 186 3.10 0.08 13.92
C PRO A 186 2.24 0.56 12.75
N GLU A 187 2.82 1.21 11.74
CA GLU A 187 2.03 1.73 10.62
C GLU A 187 1.55 0.64 9.68
N SER A 188 2.39 -0.37 9.47
CA SER A 188 2.05 -1.58 8.73
C SER A 188 0.96 -2.38 9.42
N GLU A 189 1.03 -2.54 10.74
CA GLU A 189 -0.02 -3.22 11.53
C GLU A 189 -1.34 -2.44 11.50
N ARG A 190 -1.26 -1.13 11.76
CA ARG A 190 -2.42 -0.23 11.69
C ARG A 190 -3.09 -0.24 10.32
N ALA A 191 -2.31 -0.22 9.24
CA ALA A 191 -2.84 -0.31 7.88
C ALA A 191 -3.57 -1.64 7.63
N ALA A 192 -3.06 -2.78 8.10
CA ALA A 192 -3.73 -4.07 7.93
C ALA A 192 -5.08 -4.17 8.66
N ASP A 193 -5.19 -3.49 9.80
CA ASP A 193 -6.40 -3.50 10.60
C ASP A 193 -7.46 -2.52 10.10
N GLU A 194 -7.08 -1.38 9.54
CA GLU A 194 -8.01 -0.32 9.18
C GLU A 194 -8.37 -0.28 7.68
N THR A 195 -7.52 -0.81 6.80
CA THR A 195 -7.70 -0.63 5.35
C THR A 195 -8.83 -1.48 4.76
N LEU A 196 -9.55 -0.89 3.82
CA LEU A 196 -10.58 -1.55 3.02
C LEU A 196 -10.55 -0.98 1.59
N ALA A 197 -10.44 -1.87 0.60
CA ALA A 197 -10.52 -1.51 -0.81
C ALA A 197 -11.99 -1.40 -1.24
N LEU A 198 -12.36 -0.23 -1.79
CA LEU A 198 -13.66 0.01 -2.38
C LEU A 198 -13.62 -0.28 -3.90
N PRO A 199 -14.75 -0.71 -4.51
CA PRO A 199 -14.82 -0.90 -5.95
C PRO A 199 -14.45 0.35 -6.75
N LEU A 200 -13.54 0.19 -7.71
CA LEU A 200 -13.12 1.24 -8.64
C LEU A 200 -12.91 0.69 -10.06
N GLU A 201 -13.78 -0.23 -10.49
CA GLU A 201 -13.70 -0.84 -11.82
C GLU A 201 -14.00 0.19 -12.91
N THR A 202 -13.21 0.21 -13.98
CA THR A 202 -13.38 1.18 -15.07
C THR A 202 -14.67 0.97 -15.86
N SER A 203 -15.38 -0.13 -15.66
CA SER A 203 -16.70 -0.41 -16.24
C SER A 203 -17.87 0.19 -15.43
N MET A 204 -17.64 0.70 -14.21
CA MET A 204 -18.70 1.24 -13.35
C MET A 204 -19.42 2.43 -13.98
N THR A 205 -20.73 2.47 -13.81
CA THR A 205 -21.55 3.61 -14.18
C THR A 205 -21.60 4.66 -13.06
N LYS A 206 -22.04 5.87 -13.40
CA LYS A 206 -22.35 6.91 -12.39
C LYS A 206 -23.36 6.44 -11.34
N ARG A 207 -24.30 5.56 -11.71
CA ARG A 207 -25.27 4.96 -10.79
C ARG A 207 -24.58 4.03 -9.79
N ASP A 208 -23.59 3.26 -10.23
CA ASP A 208 -22.83 2.36 -9.35
C ASP A 208 -21.99 3.16 -8.35
N LEU A 209 -21.30 4.21 -8.82
CA LEU A 209 -20.56 5.13 -7.94
C LEU A 209 -21.48 5.81 -6.92
N HIS A 210 -22.68 6.23 -7.33
CA HIS A 210 -23.65 6.82 -6.42
C HIS A 210 -24.15 5.82 -5.38
N ARG A 211 -24.42 4.56 -5.78
CA ARG A 211 -24.82 3.49 -4.86
C ARG A 211 -23.71 3.21 -3.85
N LEU A 212 -22.45 3.14 -4.30
CA LEU A 212 -21.27 2.99 -3.44
C LEU A 212 -21.21 4.11 -2.40
N VAL A 213 -21.26 5.37 -2.83
CA VAL A 213 -21.26 6.54 -1.95
C VAL A 213 -22.42 6.49 -0.94
N SER A 214 -23.63 6.19 -1.41
CA SER A 214 -24.82 6.11 -0.54
C SER A 214 -24.66 5.01 0.51
N ALA A 215 -24.10 3.86 0.14
CA ALA A 215 -23.89 2.74 1.06
C ALA A 215 -22.85 3.10 2.13
N CYS A 216 -21.71 3.69 1.76
CA CYS A 216 -20.68 4.13 2.70
C CYS A 216 -21.19 5.24 3.62
N ASN A 217 -21.83 6.27 3.07
CA ASN A 217 -22.30 7.42 3.85
C ASN A 217 -23.42 7.05 4.82
N GLY A 218 -24.28 6.09 4.44
CA GLY A 218 -25.32 5.56 5.32
C GLY A 218 -24.77 4.76 6.51
N LEU A 219 -23.49 4.41 6.51
CA LEU A 219 -22.79 3.79 7.63
C LEU A 219 -22.00 4.81 8.46
N GLY A 220 -21.51 5.88 7.83
CA GLY A 220 -20.79 6.96 8.53
C GLY A 220 -21.61 7.61 9.64
N GLY A 221 -22.92 7.79 9.44
CA GLY A 221 -23.83 8.33 10.47
C GLY A 221 -24.03 7.43 11.70
N LEU A 222 -23.58 6.17 11.66
CA LEU A 222 -23.59 5.27 12.82
C LEU A 222 -22.33 5.40 13.69
N MET A 223 -21.27 6.02 13.18
CA MET A 223 -19.99 6.17 13.90
C MET A 223 -19.79 7.54 14.55
N ASP A 224 -20.65 8.52 14.23
CA ASP A 224 -20.71 9.83 14.91
C ASP A 224 -21.55 9.79 16.21
N SER A 225 -21.98 8.60 16.65
CA SER A 225 -22.87 8.39 17.81
C SER A 225 -22.21 7.55 18.92
N ALA A 226 -20.97 7.85 19.27
CA ALA A 226 -20.27 7.32 20.44
C ALA A 226 -19.54 8.44 21.19
#